data_AF-A0A7C1UQD9-F1
#
_entry.id   AF-A0A7C1UQD9-F1
#
_cell.length_a   1.000
_cell.length_b   1.000
_cell.length_c   1.000
_cell.angle_alpha   90.00
_cell.angle_beta   90.00
_cell.angle_gamma   90.00
#
_symmetry.space_group_name_H-M   'P 1'
#
loop_
_entity.id
_entity.type
_entity.pdbx_description
1 polymer ?
#
loop_
_entity_poly.entity_id
_entity_poly.type
_entity_poly.pdbx_seq_one_letter_code
_entity_poly.pdbx_strand_id
1 'polypeptide(L)'
;MIMESQAFSGSQAVWCFKKEDVVNTSCETQEATRGKSLNYLSRFTALLIFAVFFSLQITHAATPETTVACVEGAEPLALAFGDSATGCAIDTGADTDTFEFTGNVGGEIRLNLRTLTKNLDPNMSLRDPNGVEVATKACVADSWSTCGFALSHTLTVAGTYLVTIGETGLDNAGNYNLQLEKLYPAIVPVGLEYDVAVADTLSPGTDMDFF
;
A
#
# COMPACT_ATOMS: atom_id res chain seq x y z
N MET A 1 -11.97 -15.68 -29.87
CA MET A 1 -13.31 -15.95 -30.45
C MET A 1 -13.27 -15.48 -31.89
N ILE A 2 -13.22 -16.41 -32.84
CA ILE A 2 -13.04 -16.11 -34.26
C ILE A 2 -14.42 -16.21 -34.94
N MET A 3 -14.75 -15.21 -35.75
CA MET A 3 -16.01 -15.15 -36.49
C MET A 3 -15.84 -15.93 -37.80
N GLU A 4 -16.50 -17.09 -37.94
CA GLU A 4 -16.27 -17.99 -39.09
C GLU A 4 -17.13 -17.68 -40.32
N SER A 5 -18.35 -17.17 -40.19
CA SER A 5 -19.16 -16.74 -41.36
C SER A 5 -20.35 -15.84 -40.98
N GLN A 6 -20.81 -15.07 -41.96
CA GLN A 6 -22.11 -14.40 -41.92
C GLN A 6 -22.96 -14.92 -43.09
N ALA A 7 -24.21 -15.30 -42.81
CA ALA A 7 -25.19 -15.60 -43.84
C ALA A 7 -26.42 -14.73 -43.62
N PHE A 8 -26.89 -14.12 -44.71
CA PHE A 8 -28.14 -13.36 -44.74
C PHE A 8 -29.20 -14.17 -45.46
N SER A 9 -30.34 -14.39 -44.80
CA SER A 9 -31.55 -14.90 -45.43
C SER A 9 -32.70 -13.95 -45.04
N GLY A 10 -33.09 -13.08 -45.96
CA GLY A 10 -34.10 -12.05 -45.70
C GLY A 10 -33.67 -10.98 -44.68
N SER A 11 -34.61 -10.49 -43.87
CA SER A 11 -34.41 -9.36 -42.94
C SER A 11 -33.78 -9.75 -41.59
N GLN A 12 -33.12 -10.90 -41.49
CA GLN A 12 -32.50 -11.38 -40.25
C GLN A 12 -31.00 -11.63 -40.46
N ALA A 13 -30.19 -11.23 -39.48
CA ALA A 13 -28.78 -11.56 -39.42
C ALA A 13 -28.57 -12.64 -38.35
N VAL A 14 -27.94 -13.75 -38.73
CA VAL A 14 -27.64 -14.87 -37.83
C VAL A 14 -26.14 -14.92 -37.61
N TRP A 15 -25.73 -14.96 -36.35
CA TRP A 15 -24.32 -15.00 -35.95
C TRP A 15 -24.04 -16.33 -35.25
N CYS A 16 -23.02 -17.02 -35.71
CA CYS A 16 -22.58 -18.28 -35.14
C CYS A 16 -21.12 -18.14 -34.72
N PHE A 17 -20.84 -18.53 -33.48
CA PHE A 17 -19.49 -18.49 -32.92
C PHE A 17 -19.06 -19.89 -32.52
N LYS A 18 -17.82 -20.24 -32.82
CA LYS A 18 -17.14 -21.40 -32.26
C LYS A 18 -16.17 -20.96 -31.17
N LYS A 19 -16.13 -21.74 -30.09
CA LYS A 19 -15.11 -21.66 -29.04
C LYS A 19 -14.15 -22.82 -29.27
N GLU A 20 -12.86 -22.55 -29.37
CA GLU A 20 -11.86 -23.49 -29.92
C GLU A 20 -11.65 -24.78 -29.13
N ASP A 21 -12.23 -24.92 -27.93
CA ASP A 21 -12.13 -26.13 -27.09
C ASP A 21 -13.48 -26.81 -26.76
N VAL A 22 -14.56 -26.50 -27.50
CA VAL A 22 -15.90 -27.11 -27.26
C VAL A 22 -16.56 -27.48 -28.59
N VAL A 23 -16.93 -28.76 -28.75
CA VAL A 23 -17.55 -29.35 -29.97
C VAL A 23 -19.01 -28.91 -30.18
N ASN A 24 -19.46 -27.78 -29.61
CA ASN A 24 -20.82 -27.28 -29.81
C ASN A 24 -20.82 -25.84 -30.33
N THR A 25 -21.41 -25.66 -31.51
CA THR A 25 -21.70 -24.36 -32.11
C THR A 25 -23.05 -23.87 -31.58
N SER A 26 -23.07 -22.71 -30.94
CA SER A 26 -24.31 -22.01 -30.59
C SER A 26 -24.57 -20.89 -31.60
N CYS A 27 -25.75 -20.88 -32.22
CA CYS A 27 -26.23 -19.77 -33.04
C CYS A 27 -27.44 -19.14 -32.36
N GLU A 28 -27.46 -17.81 -32.28
CA GLU A 28 -28.56 -17.06 -31.67
C GLU A 28 -29.25 -16.20 -32.74
N THR A 29 -30.58 -16.28 -32.79
CA THR A 29 -31.43 -15.52 -33.69
C THR A 29 -32.15 -14.42 -32.91
N GLN A 30 -31.92 -13.16 -33.27
CA GLN A 30 -32.67 -12.02 -32.75
C GLN A 30 -33.71 -11.57 -33.80
N GLU A 31 -35.00 -11.63 -33.46
CA GLU A 31 -36.06 -11.06 -34.29
C GLU A 31 -36.12 -9.55 -34.11
N ALA A 32 -36.00 -8.79 -35.20
CA ALA A 32 -36.17 -7.34 -35.17
C ALA A 32 -37.67 -6.99 -35.02
N THR A 33 -38.14 -6.82 -33.78
CA THR A 33 -39.47 -6.24 -33.53
C THR A 33 -39.54 -4.82 -34.07
N ARG A 34 -40.36 -4.64 -35.11
CA ARG A 34 -40.70 -3.36 -35.75
C ARG A 34 -41.53 -2.49 -34.79
N GLY A 35 -40.85 -1.81 -33.88
CA GLY A 35 -41.40 -0.87 -32.90
C GLY A 35 -41.25 0.59 -33.34
N LYS A 36 -42.32 1.36 -33.10
CA LYS A 36 -42.62 2.69 -33.62
C LYS A 36 -41.58 3.77 -33.23
N SER A 37 -41.51 4.82 -34.05
CA SER A 37 -40.68 6.01 -33.89
C SER A 37 -40.70 6.54 -32.45
N LEU A 38 -39.62 6.28 -31.71
CA LEU A 38 -39.39 6.83 -30.37
C LEU A 38 -38.29 7.89 -30.45
N ASN A 39 -38.59 9.03 -29.83
CA ASN A 39 -37.93 10.32 -30.00
C ASN A 39 -36.41 10.30 -29.78
N TYR A 40 -35.70 11.02 -30.66
CA TYR A 40 -34.24 11.13 -30.77
C TYR A 40 -33.54 11.70 -29.50
N LEU A 41 -34.29 12.30 -28.57
CA LEU A 41 -33.74 12.83 -27.30
C LEU A 41 -33.40 11.76 -26.25
N SER A 42 -33.93 10.54 -26.35
CA SER A 42 -33.74 9.49 -25.31
C SER A 42 -32.45 8.68 -25.47
N ARG A 43 -31.74 8.80 -26.60
CA ARG A 43 -30.53 8.01 -26.89
C ARG A 43 -29.23 8.69 -26.44
N PHE A 44 -29.24 10.00 -26.25
CA PHE A 44 -28.07 10.75 -25.78
C PHE A 44 -27.88 10.70 -24.26
N THR A 45 -28.96 10.58 -23.49
CA THR A 45 -28.89 10.48 -22.02
C THR A 45 -28.39 9.11 -21.54
N ALA A 46 -28.69 8.02 -22.25
CA ALA A 46 -28.23 6.68 -21.86
C ALA A 46 -26.72 6.47 -22.09
N LEU A 47 -26.13 7.05 -23.15
CA LEU A 47 -24.69 6.96 -23.41
C LEU A 47 -23.85 7.82 -22.47
N LEU A 48 -24.36 8.97 -22.02
CA LEU A 48 -23.66 9.84 -21.07
C LEU A 48 -23.54 9.22 -19.68
N ILE A 49 -24.55 8.46 -19.22
CA ILE A 49 -24.50 7.81 -17.90
C ILE A 49 -23.49 6.65 -17.88
N PHE A 50 -23.36 5.89 -18.97
CA PHE A 50 -22.37 4.80 -19.05
C PHE A 50 -20.92 5.31 -19.15
N ALA A 51 -20.71 6.46 -19.79
CA ALA A 51 -19.39 7.10 -19.89
C ALA A 51 -18.94 7.77 -18.58
N VAL A 52 -19.87 8.29 -17.76
CA VAL A 52 -19.57 8.89 -16.44
C VAL A 52 -19.30 7.82 -15.38
N PHE A 53 -19.88 6.62 -15.50
CA PHE A 53 -19.57 5.50 -14.60
C PHE A 53 -18.21 4.84 -14.89
N PHE A 54 -17.64 5.01 -16.08
CA PHE A 54 -16.35 4.42 -16.45
C PHE A 54 -15.13 5.25 -16.05
N SER A 55 -15.30 6.41 -15.38
CA SER A 55 -14.20 7.33 -15.08
C SER A 55 -13.91 7.58 -13.59
N LEU A 56 -14.59 6.92 -12.66
CA LEU A 56 -14.15 6.87 -11.26
C LEU A 56 -13.42 5.55 -10.97
N GLN A 57 -12.24 5.39 -11.55
CA GLN A 57 -11.28 4.41 -11.04
C GLN A 57 -10.62 5.05 -9.81
N ILE A 58 -11.03 4.66 -8.61
CA ILE A 58 -10.27 4.97 -7.39
C ILE A 58 -8.98 4.14 -7.48
N THR A 59 -7.88 4.79 -7.85
CA THR A 59 -6.55 4.24 -7.66
C THR A 59 -6.31 4.10 -6.16
N HIS A 60 -6.42 2.89 -5.64
CA HIS A 60 -5.88 2.58 -4.32
C HIS A 60 -4.37 2.73 -4.41
N ALA A 61 -3.83 3.76 -3.76
CA ALA A 61 -2.40 3.82 -3.51
C ALA A 61 -2.09 2.76 -2.45
N ALA A 62 -1.68 1.56 -2.90
CA ALA A 62 -0.69 0.85 -2.10
C ALA A 62 0.44 1.85 -1.85
N THR A 63 0.84 2.07 -0.60
CA THR A 63 2.05 2.84 -0.32
C THR A 63 3.18 2.16 -1.10
N PRO A 64 3.71 2.79 -2.17
CA PRO A 64 4.75 2.16 -2.95
C PRO A 64 5.94 1.99 -2.02
N GLU A 65 6.36 0.74 -1.79
CA GLU A 65 7.60 0.49 -1.07
C GLU A 65 8.73 1.06 -1.91
N THR A 66 9.19 2.24 -1.51
CA THR A 66 10.19 3.00 -2.25
C THR A 66 11.50 2.87 -1.52
N THR A 67 12.54 2.50 -2.25
CA THR A 67 13.89 2.48 -1.68
C THR A 67 14.47 3.88 -1.74
N VAL A 68 14.87 4.41 -0.59
CA VAL A 68 15.63 5.66 -0.48
C VAL A 68 17.08 5.28 -0.25
N ALA A 69 18.00 5.80 -1.06
CA ALA A 69 19.42 5.54 -0.86
C ALA A 69 19.96 6.47 0.22
N CYS A 70 20.66 5.91 1.21
CA CYS A 70 21.42 6.70 2.17
C CYS A 70 22.57 7.42 1.46
N VAL A 71 22.76 8.69 1.81
CA VAL A 71 23.81 9.55 1.24
C VAL A 71 24.50 10.27 2.37
N GLU A 72 25.74 9.87 2.62
CA GLU A 72 26.55 10.43 3.69
C GLU A 72 26.72 11.95 3.54
N GLY A 73 26.55 12.68 4.66
CA GLY A 73 26.59 14.14 4.71
C GLY A 73 25.38 14.87 4.10
N ALA A 74 24.37 14.15 3.61
CA ALA A 74 23.11 14.71 3.10
C ALA A 74 21.94 14.43 4.07
N GLU A 75 22.20 14.62 5.35
CA GLU A 75 21.28 14.30 6.44
C GLU A 75 20.66 15.55 7.09
N PRO A 76 19.45 15.47 7.68
CA PRO A 76 18.61 14.28 7.82
C PRO A 76 17.97 13.84 6.49
N LEU A 77 17.93 12.53 6.26
CA LEU A 77 17.31 11.94 5.07
C LEU A 77 15.79 11.85 5.26
N ALA A 78 15.04 12.47 4.35
CA ALA A 78 13.58 12.44 4.39
C ALA A 78 13.01 11.08 3.97
N LEU A 79 12.11 10.53 4.80
CA LEU A 79 11.39 9.28 4.56
C LEU A 79 9.87 9.52 4.51
N ALA A 80 9.21 8.86 3.57
CA ALA A 80 7.76 8.71 3.56
C ALA A 80 7.32 7.39 4.22
N PHE A 81 6.05 7.29 4.60
CA PHE A 81 5.50 6.04 5.09
C PHE A 81 5.52 4.97 4.00
N GLY A 82 6.12 3.82 4.32
CA GLY A 82 6.37 2.71 3.39
C GLY A 82 7.78 2.71 2.81
N ASP A 83 8.60 3.74 3.06
CA ASP A 83 9.95 3.80 2.52
C ASP A 83 10.94 2.90 3.29
N SER A 84 11.90 2.38 2.53
CA SER A 84 13.03 1.59 3.02
C SER A 84 14.33 2.32 2.67
N ALA A 85 15.02 2.86 3.68
CA ALA A 85 16.37 3.40 3.53
C ALA A 85 17.39 2.27 3.40
N THR A 86 18.21 2.31 2.36
CA THR A 86 19.16 1.25 2.01
C THR A 86 20.53 1.81 1.66
N GLY A 87 21.56 0.99 1.84
CA GLY A 87 22.95 1.41 1.63
C GLY A 87 23.47 2.35 2.70
N CYS A 88 22.84 2.33 3.89
CA CYS A 88 23.23 3.14 5.04
C CYS A 88 24.40 2.48 5.77
N ALA A 89 25.28 3.30 6.33
CA ALA A 89 26.47 2.85 7.01
C ALA A 89 26.81 3.81 8.13
N ILE A 90 27.07 3.25 9.31
CA ILE A 90 27.81 3.94 10.37
C ILE A 90 29.29 3.83 9.99
N ASP A 91 29.89 4.91 9.49
CA ASP A 91 31.26 4.92 8.93
C ASP A 91 32.33 4.80 10.01
N THR A 92 32.05 5.33 11.20
CA THR A 92 32.89 5.21 12.40
C THR A 92 32.03 4.98 13.63
N GLY A 93 32.57 4.43 14.72
CA GLY A 93 31.77 4.23 15.93
C GLY A 93 31.13 5.52 16.49
N ALA A 94 31.75 6.68 16.25
CA ALA A 94 31.20 7.98 16.65
C ALA A 94 30.25 8.61 15.62
N ASP A 95 30.03 7.92 14.50
CA ASP A 95 29.15 8.37 13.43
C ASP A 95 27.68 8.21 13.83
N THR A 96 26.83 9.02 13.23
CA THR A 96 25.42 9.06 13.57
C THR A 96 24.62 9.51 12.35
N ASP A 97 23.72 8.64 11.93
CA ASP A 97 22.85 8.87 10.79
C ASP A 97 21.52 9.44 11.26
N THR A 98 20.99 10.41 10.53
CA THR A 98 19.73 11.07 10.85
C THR A 98 18.71 10.97 9.72
N PHE A 99 17.47 10.72 10.10
CA PHE A 99 16.33 10.62 9.19
C PHE A 99 15.17 11.45 9.71
N GLU A 100 14.33 11.94 8.81
CA GLU A 100 13.14 12.69 9.18
C GLU A 100 11.90 12.18 8.46
N PHE A 101 10.75 12.26 9.13
CA PHE A 101 9.45 12.01 8.52
C PHE A 101 8.39 12.92 9.13
N THR A 102 7.36 13.25 8.37
CA THR A 102 6.23 14.04 8.86
C THR A 102 5.08 13.14 9.25
N GLY A 103 4.55 13.33 10.46
CA GLY A 103 3.44 12.57 10.99
C GLY A 103 2.32 13.44 11.57
N ASN A 104 1.14 12.84 11.70
CA ASN A 104 -0.04 13.45 12.31
C ASN A 104 -0.32 12.81 13.68
N VAL A 105 -0.98 13.57 14.57
CA VAL A 105 -1.43 13.06 15.88
C VAL A 105 -2.28 11.80 15.70
N GLY A 106 -2.02 10.79 16.53
CA GLY A 106 -2.70 9.49 16.51
C GLY A 106 -2.18 8.53 15.45
N GLY A 107 -1.22 8.92 14.62
CA GLY A 107 -0.55 7.99 13.71
C GLY A 107 0.22 6.93 14.50
N GLU A 108 0.00 5.66 14.20
CA GLU A 108 0.84 4.57 14.71
C GLU A 108 1.94 4.25 13.70
N ILE A 109 3.17 4.19 14.18
CA ILE A 109 4.34 3.95 13.32
C ILE A 109 5.16 2.76 13.82
N ARG A 110 5.94 2.18 12.92
CA ARG A 110 6.99 1.23 13.26
C ARG A 110 8.23 1.51 12.42
N LEU A 111 9.35 1.73 13.10
CA LEU A 111 10.67 1.81 12.49
C LEU A 111 11.37 0.46 12.66
N ASN A 112 11.68 -0.21 11.56
CA ASN A 112 12.39 -1.48 11.57
C ASN A 112 13.84 -1.26 11.16
N LEU A 113 14.78 -1.59 12.04
CA LEU A 113 16.22 -1.54 11.77
C LEU A 113 16.78 -2.95 11.70
N ARG A 114 17.64 -3.18 10.71
CA ARG A 114 18.40 -4.43 10.60
C ARG A 114 19.84 -4.13 10.19
N THR A 115 20.81 -4.57 10.98
CA THR A 115 22.21 -4.52 10.60
C THR A 115 22.52 -5.59 9.57
N LEU A 116 23.43 -5.24 8.67
CA LEU A 116 23.98 -6.11 7.64
C LEU A 116 25.42 -6.51 7.97
N THR A 117 26.10 -5.69 8.78
CA THR A 117 27.42 -5.99 9.34
C THR A 117 27.28 -6.65 10.71
N LYS A 118 28.12 -7.66 10.96
CA LYS A 118 28.19 -8.34 12.26
C LYS A 118 28.92 -7.45 13.28
N ASN A 119 28.69 -7.65 14.58
CA ASN A 119 29.35 -6.87 15.63
C ASN A 119 29.08 -5.36 15.50
N LEU A 120 27.88 -5.00 15.04
CA LEU A 120 27.40 -3.61 15.06
C LEU A 120 26.28 -3.55 16.09
N ASP A 121 26.41 -2.66 17.07
CA ASP A 121 25.47 -2.48 18.18
C ASP A 121 24.62 -1.21 18.01
N PRO A 122 23.64 -1.23 17.09
CA PRO A 122 22.89 -0.03 16.75
C PRO A 122 22.00 0.41 17.91
N ASN A 123 21.96 1.72 18.13
CA ASN A 123 20.93 2.38 18.92
C ASN A 123 20.12 3.33 18.04
N MET A 124 18.82 3.37 18.25
CA MET A 124 17.88 4.27 17.58
C MET A 124 17.14 5.10 18.62
N SER A 125 17.06 6.41 18.41
CA SER A 125 16.18 7.32 19.14
C SER A 125 15.21 8.01 18.19
N LEU A 126 14.01 8.29 18.69
CA LEU A 126 12.96 9.05 18.01
C LEU A 126 12.67 10.30 18.82
N ARG A 127 12.81 11.47 18.20
CA ARG A 127 12.47 12.78 18.78
C ARG A 127 11.23 13.35 18.11
N ASP A 128 10.36 13.95 18.92
CA ASP A 128 9.17 14.66 18.46
C ASP A 128 9.53 16.01 17.82
N PRO A 129 8.56 16.71 17.19
CA PRO A 129 8.79 18.03 16.60
C PRO A 129 9.23 19.12 17.57
N ASN A 130 9.12 18.88 18.89
CA ASN A 130 9.61 19.79 19.93
C ASN A 130 11.03 19.43 20.39
N GLY A 131 11.64 18.39 19.83
CA GLY A 131 12.99 17.89 20.17
C GLY A 131 13.03 16.92 21.36
N VAL A 132 11.89 16.53 21.92
CA VAL A 132 11.80 15.60 23.05
C VAL A 132 11.98 14.17 22.55
N GLU A 133 12.85 13.40 23.18
CA GLU A 133 12.98 11.97 22.89
C GLU A 133 11.75 11.22 23.42
N VAL A 134 10.98 10.63 22.51
CA VAL A 134 9.71 9.97 22.81
C VAL A 134 9.81 8.45 22.77
N ALA A 135 10.85 7.90 22.13
CA ALA A 135 11.13 6.48 22.11
C ALA A 135 12.62 6.22 21.81
N THR A 136 13.15 5.12 22.36
CA THR A 136 14.50 4.65 22.11
C THR A 136 14.54 3.13 22.13
N LYS A 137 15.43 2.54 21.34
CA LYS A 137 15.70 1.10 21.34
C LYS A 137 17.09 0.84 20.80
N ALA A 138 17.76 -0.14 21.37
CA ALA A 138 19.07 -0.57 20.93
C ALA A 138 19.13 -2.09 20.90
N CYS A 139 20.16 -2.61 20.26
CA CYS A 139 20.51 -4.00 20.40
C CYS A 139 22.01 -4.21 20.28
N VAL A 140 22.46 -5.35 20.80
CA VAL A 140 23.87 -5.72 20.88
C VAL A 140 24.07 -7.00 20.06
N ALA A 141 25.09 -6.98 19.21
CA ALA A 141 25.54 -8.06 18.36
C ALA A 141 26.95 -8.48 18.77
N ASP A 142 27.23 -9.78 18.74
CA ASP A 142 28.59 -10.28 18.87
C ASP A 142 29.31 -10.36 17.51
N SER A 143 30.55 -10.82 17.53
CA SER A 143 31.40 -10.95 16.33
C SER A 143 30.85 -11.91 15.26
N TRP A 144 29.82 -12.69 15.58
CA TRP A 144 29.28 -13.73 14.71
C TRP A 144 27.86 -13.44 14.24
N SER A 145 27.19 -12.45 14.83
CA SER A 145 25.78 -12.14 14.64
C SER A 145 25.55 -10.74 14.08
N THR A 146 24.47 -10.60 13.33
CA THR A 146 23.85 -9.30 13.03
C THR A 146 22.68 -9.09 13.98
N CYS A 147 22.18 -7.87 14.08
CA CYS A 147 21.07 -7.56 14.94
C CYS A 147 19.95 -6.82 14.19
N GLY A 148 18.73 -6.87 14.73
CA GLY A 148 17.62 -6.07 14.22
C GLY A 148 16.50 -5.94 15.25
N PHE A 149 15.78 -4.83 15.19
CA PHE A 149 14.68 -4.53 16.09
C PHE A 149 13.64 -3.60 15.44
N ALA A 150 12.43 -3.63 16.00
CA ALA A 150 11.36 -2.71 15.68
C ALA A 150 11.12 -1.71 16.82
N LEU A 151 11.05 -0.42 16.52
CA LEU A 151 10.62 0.65 17.42
C LEU A 151 9.23 1.11 16.99
N SER A 152 8.21 0.84 17.81
CA SER A 152 6.84 1.30 17.55
C SER A 152 6.47 2.47 18.46
N HIS A 153 5.73 3.43 17.92
CA HIS A 153 5.30 4.61 18.66
C HIS A 153 4.00 5.18 18.12
N THR A 154 3.16 5.71 19.01
CA THR A 154 1.95 6.47 18.63
C THR A 154 2.28 7.95 18.70
N LEU A 155 2.19 8.64 17.57
CA LEU A 155 2.55 10.05 17.46
C LEU A 155 1.58 10.93 18.25
N THR A 156 2.07 11.67 19.24
CA THR A 156 1.25 12.54 20.10
C THR A 156 1.23 14.00 19.63
N VAL A 157 2.20 14.38 18.79
CA VAL A 157 2.37 15.72 18.22
C VAL A 157 2.39 15.62 16.69
N ALA A 158 1.72 16.53 15.99
CA ALA A 158 1.84 16.61 14.53
C ALA A 158 3.10 17.41 14.15
N GLY A 159 3.80 16.99 13.11
CA GLY A 159 4.99 17.67 12.60
C GLY A 159 6.09 16.70 12.17
N THR A 160 7.30 17.25 12.02
CA THR A 160 8.50 16.50 11.63
C THR A 160 9.14 15.83 12.84
N TYR A 161 9.26 14.50 12.77
CA TYR A 161 10.00 13.70 13.75
C TYR A 161 11.41 13.45 13.24
N LEU A 162 12.37 13.39 14.17
CA LEU A 162 13.77 13.06 13.88
C LEU A 162 14.09 11.67 14.42
N VAL A 163 14.58 10.80 13.55
CA VAL A 163 15.16 9.50 13.90
C VAL A 163 16.68 9.65 13.87
N THR A 164 17.34 9.16 14.91
CA THR A 164 18.79 9.17 15.01
C THR A 164 19.27 7.75 15.25
N ILE A 165 20.17 7.27 14.40
CA ILE A 165 20.79 5.95 14.50
C ILE A 165 22.27 6.13 14.76
N GLY A 166 22.81 5.46 15.77
CA GLY A 166 24.23 5.45 16.06
C GLY A 166 24.66 4.08 16.55
N GLU A 167 25.87 4.02 17.10
CA GLU A 167 26.45 2.83 17.70
C GLU A 167 26.64 3.02 19.21
N THR A 168 26.29 2.02 20.02
CA THR A 168 26.21 2.15 21.48
C THR A 168 27.58 2.21 22.15
N GLY A 169 28.57 1.49 21.62
CA GLY A 169 29.94 1.38 22.12
C GLY A 169 30.91 2.45 21.61
N LEU A 170 30.52 3.16 20.55
CA LEU A 170 31.34 4.08 19.76
C LEU A 170 32.65 3.45 19.24
N ASP A 171 32.64 2.15 18.98
CA ASP A 171 33.82 1.35 18.62
C ASP A 171 33.62 0.49 17.37
N ASN A 172 32.42 0.44 16.79
CA ASN A 172 32.11 -0.36 15.62
C ASN A 172 31.53 0.46 14.46
N ALA A 173 31.83 0.02 13.24
CA ALA A 173 31.31 0.59 12.00
C ALA A 173 30.58 -0.52 11.22
N GLY A 174 29.60 -0.15 10.40
CA GLY A 174 28.92 -1.14 9.60
C GLY A 174 27.64 -0.68 8.94
N ASN A 175 27.13 -1.56 8.07
CA ASN A 175 25.98 -1.29 7.23
C ASN A 175 24.69 -1.73 7.92
N TYR A 176 23.60 -1.02 7.63
CA TYR A 176 22.26 -1.36 8.07
C TYR A 176 21.20 -0.89 7.07
N ASN A 177 19.98 -1.37 7.24
CA ASN A 177 18.80 -0.85 6.57
C ASN A 177 17.78 -0.37 7.61
N LEU A 178 17.01 0.65 7.24
CA LEU A 178 15.91 1.19 8.04
C LEU A 178 14.64 1.20 7.20
N GLN A 179 13.50 0.86 7.80
CA GLN A 179 12.20 0.97 7.16
C GLN A 179 11.21 1.71 8.05
N LEU A 180 10.42 2.60 7.45
CA LEU A 180 9.34 3.32 8.13
C LEU A 180 7.98 2.76 7.69
N GLU A 181 7.26 2.14 8.61
CA GLU A 181 5.91 1.63 8.40
C GLU A 181 4.88 2.52 9.08
N LYS A 182 3.74 2.69 8.42
CA LYS A 182 2.52 3.18 9.06
C LYS A 182 1.68 1.98 9.48
N LEU A 183 1.40 1.87 10.77
CA LEU A 183 0.50 0.86 11.30
C LEU A 183 -0.94 1.38 11.23
N TYR A 184 -1.85 0.50 10.85
CA TYR A 184 -3.28 0.75 11.02
C TYR A 184 -3.66 0.39 12.46
N PRO A 185 -4.60 1.13 13.07
CA PRO A 185 -5.11 0.77 14.38
C PRO A 185 -5.56 -0.69 14.41
N ALA A 186 -5.33 -1.36 15.54
CA ALA A 186 -5.84 -2.72 15.72
C ALA A 186 -7.37 -2.73 15.54
N ILE A 187 -7.84 -3.51 14.58
CA ILE A 187 -9.27 -3.71 14.37
C ILE A 187 -9.74 -4.72 15.42
N VAL A 188 -10.76 -4.36 16.20
CA VAL A 188 -11.42 -5.27 17.13
C VAL A 188 -12.64 -5.84 16.42
N PRO A 189 -12.64 -7.11 15.99
CA PRO A 189 -13.78 -7.68 15.30
C PRO A 189 -14.99 -7.72 16.21
N VAL A 190 -16.16 -7.41 15.66
CA VAL A 190 -17.42 -7.50 16.39
C VAL A 190 -17.88 -8.95 16.40
N GLY A 191 -17.83 -9.60 17.57
CA GLY A 191 -18.24 -11.00 17.69
C GLY A 191 -19.70 -11.21 17.27
N LEU A 192 -19.92 -12.21 16.40
CA LEU A 192 -21.25 -12.60 15.97
C LEU A 192 -21.90 -13.54 16.99
N GLU A 193 -23.09 -13.20 17.45
CA GLU A 193 -23.92 -14.11 18.24
C GLU A 193 -24.59 -15.16 17.34
N TYR A 194 -24.72 -16.38 17.86
CA TYR A 194 -25.40 -17.45 17.15
C TYR A 194 -26.87 -17.10 16.89
N ASP A 195 -27.35 -17.39 15.66
CA ASP A 195 -28.70 -17.09 15.18
C ASP A 195 -29.11 -15.60 15.21
N VAL A 196 -28.14 -14.68 15.33
CA VAL A 196 -28.38 -13.23 15.23
C VAL A 196 -27.91 -12.71 13.88
N ALA A 197 -28.83 -12.10 13.11
CA ALA A 197 -28.47 -11.42 11.88
C ALA A 197 -27.89 -10.04 12.19
N VAL A 198 -26.66 -9.79 11.75
CA VAL A 198 -26.04 -8.46 11.74
C VAL A 198 -26.21 -7.87 10.34
N ALA A 199 -26.75 -6.66 10.26
CA ALA A 199 -26.87 -5.91 9.02
C ALA A 199 -25.84 -4.77 9.06
N ASP A 200 -24.99 -4.72 8.04
CA ASP A 200 -24.03 -3.66 7.84
C ASP A 200 -23.95 -3.28 6.35
N THR A 201 -23.22 -2.22 6.04
CA THR A 201 -23.03 -1.72 4.68
C THR A 201 -21.56 -1.66 4.33
N LEU A 202 -21.16 -2.39 3.28
CA LEU A 202 -19.85 -2.22 2.66
C LEU A 202 -19.82 -0.91 1.85
N SER A 203 -19.51 0.19 2.51
CA SER A 203 -19.45 1.51 1.88
C SER A 203 -18.47 2.43 2.61
N PRO A 204 -17.47 3.02 1.92
CA PRO A 204 -17.26 3.09 0.47
C PRO A 204 -16.78 1.77 -0.17
N GLY A 205 -16.53 1.72 -1.48
CA GLY A 205 -16.09 0.49 -2.17
C GLY A 205 -14.72 -0.08 -1.72
N THR A 206 -14.09 0.56 -0.73
CA THR A 206 -12.83 0.18 -0.10
C THR A 206 -13.05 -0.39 1.30
N ASP A 207 -14.31 -0.48 1.73
CA ASP A 207 -14.71 -0.92 3.05
C ASP A 207 -14.53 -2.43 3.22
N MET A 208 -14.10 -2.82 4.42
CA MET A 208 -13.83 -4.20 4.79
C MET A 208 -14.27 -4.40 6.23
N ASP A 209 -15.35 -5.14 6.40
CA ASP A 209 -15.90 -5.42 7.73
C ASP A 209 -15.19 -6.60 8.38
N PHE A 210 -14.81 -6.43 9.65
CA PHE A 210 -14.22 -7.49 10.45
C PHE A 210 -15.21 -7.88 11.57
N PHE A 211 -15.71 -9.10 11.51
CA PHE A 211 -16.60 -9.73 12.51
C PHE A 211 -15.94 -11.00 13.07
#